data_AF-A0A6I2GSW3-F1
#
_entry.id   AF-A0A6I2GSW3-F1
#
_cell.length_a   1.000
_cell.length_b   1.000
_cell.length_c   1.000
_cell.angle_alpha   90.00
_cell.angle_beta   90.00
_cell.angle_gamma   90.00
#
_symmetry.space_group_name_H-M   'P 1'
#
loop_
_entity.id
_entity.type
_entity.pdbx_description
1 polymer ?
#
loop_
_entity_poly.entity_id
_entity_poly.type
_entity_poly.pdbx_seq_one_letter_code
_entity_poly.pdbx_strand_id
1 'polypeptide(L)'
;MAKGRGLLQRFLTVFGDIKVFRWPLFMIYDPGSYRVKGQHMREVMSRVQPGDILVRRYDQYLDGHFIPGYFSHVGMYVGKVEPREVAALSPQFRENFGTGEQTVVHAIAEGVLAEDFLNFCRCDGLVVLRFPELLRRTWTQPRELEPALLAGLSAGELDLYARLQQGDAVDFAKEAWPLIRRAVLAKLGTGYDFEFDFRDFSELSCSELVFYATRCLAPFLGVMPEEERVLFLRRQVIAPDAFVRSALELAWKSPSLAPARLEALRPAAQDAAAQSAARAA
;
A
#
# COMPACT_ATOMS: atom_id res chain seq x y z
N MET A 1 35.47 33.81 26.11
CA MET A 1 34.18 33.16 26.44
C MET A 1 33.43 32.90 25.15
N ALA A 2 33.39 31.65 24.69
CA ALA A 2 32.70 31.24 23.46
C ALA A 2 31.71 30.11 23.81
N LYS A 3 30.51 30.48 24.25
CA LYS A 3 29.37 29.58 24.45
C LYS A 3 28.13 30.32 23.97
N GLY A 4 27.62 29.99 22.79
CA GLY A 4 26.38 30.62 22.29
C GLY A 4 25.96 30.26 20.87
N ARG A 5 26.88 29.84 19.99
CA ARG A 5 26.53 29.55 18.58
C ARG A 5 25.96 28.15 18.31
N GLY A 6 25.99 27.22 19.26
CA GLY A 6 25.52 25.83 19.06
C GLY A 6 24.00 25.62 19.19
N LEU A 7 23.30 26.44 19.99
CA LEU A 7 21.86 26.26 20.24
C LEU A 7 21.00 26.83 19.10
N LEU A 8 21.36 28.00 18.57
CA LEU A 8 20.64 28.64 17.47
C LEU A 8 20.76 27.86 16.14
N GLN A 9 21.91 27.24 15.86
CA GLN A 9 22.07 26.36 14.69
C GLN A 9 21.26 25.06 14.81
N ARG A 10 21.14 24.50 16.03
CA ARG A 10 20.25 23.35 16.31
C ARG A 10 18.78 23.73 16.20
N PHE A 11 18.41 24.94 16.61
CA PHE A 11 17.02 25.43 16.47
C PHE A 11 16.66 25.68 14.99
N LEU A 12 17.58 26.23 14.18
CA LEU A 12 17.35 26.49 12.76
C LEU A 12 17.25 25.21 11.91
N THR A 13 17.98 24.14 12.25
CA THR A 13 17.83 22.83 11.59
C THR A 13 16.47 22.21 11.92
N VAL A 14 15.98 22.36 13.15
CA VAL A 14 14.67 21.81 13.55
C VAL A 14 13.50 22.43 12.80
N PHE A 15 13.56 23.70 12.39
CA PHE A 15 12.44 24.34 11.67
C PHE A 15 12.48 24.20 10.13
N GLY A 16 13.64 23.84 9.56
CA GLY A 16 13.77 23.65 8.10
C GLY A 16 13.24 22.30 7.60
N ASP A 17 13.24 21.29 8.48
CA ASP A 17 12.96 19.89 8.14
C ASP A 17 11.59 19.42 8.66
N ILE A 18 10.76 20.35 9.17
CA ILE A 18 9.40 20.05 9.62
C ILE A 18 8.39 20.38 8.52
N LYS A 19 7.82 19.35 7.87
CA LYS A 19 6.63 19.51 7.03
C LYS A 19 5.39 19.29 7.88
N VAL A 20 4.62 20.36 8.06
CA VAL A 20 3.32 20.32 8.75
C VAL A 20 2.22 20.27 7.71
N PHE A 21 1.48 19.17 7.67
CA PHE A 21 0.25 19.09 6.88
C PHE A 21 -0.90 19.57 7.75
N ARG A 22 -1.77 20.40 7.18
CA ARG A 22 -2.82 21.08 7.94
C ARG A 22 -3.87 20.10 8.44
N TRP A 23 -4.16 19.02 7.71
CA TRP A 23 -5.03 17.95 8.17
C TRP A 23 -4.92 16.68 7.28
N PRO A 24 -4.79 15.46 7.87
CA PRO A 24 -4.50 15.22 9.28
C PRO A 24 -3.18 15.88 9.61
N LEU A 25 -2.98 16.16 10.88
CA LEU A 25 -1.81 16.88 11.38
C LEU A 25 -0.56 15.98 11.27
N PHE A 26 -0.05 15.76 10.07
CA PHE A 26 1.22 15.07 9.87
C PHE A 26 2.34 16.04 10.17
N MET A 27 3.15 15.71 11.18
CA MET A 27 4.40 16.41 11.46
C MET A 27 5.53 15.49 11.02
N ILE A 28 6.02 15.70 9.79
CA ILE A 28 7.23 15.05 9.31
C ILE A 28 8.38 15.79 9.96
N TYR A 29 9.15 15.13 10.81
CA TYR A 29 10.48 15.61 11.18
C TYR A 29 11.48 14.77 10.38
N ASP A 30 12.26 15.39 9.49
CA ASP A 30 13.34 14.73 8.73
C ASP A 30 14.73 15.06 9.32
N PRO A 31 15.15 14.47 10.44
CA PRO A 31 16.46 14.75 11.01
C PRO A 31 17.58 13.88 10.41
N GLY A 32 17.34 13.09 9.37
CA GLY A 32 18.37 12.20 8.84
C GLY A 32 18.00 11.34 7.63
N SER A 33 19.02 10.90 6.91
CA SER A 33 18.86 10.10 5.69
C SER A 33 18.12 8.78 5.92
N TYR A 34 17.07 8.52 5.14
CA TYR A 34 16.32 7.26 5.06
C TYR A 34 17.18 6.00 5.13
N ARG A 35 16.75 4.98 5.87
CA ARG A 35 17.52 3.72 6.02
C ARG A 35 17.51 2.83 4.78
N VAL A 36 16.49 2.93 3.92
CA VAL A 36 16.53 2.33 2.59
C VAL A 36 17.49 3.15 1.71
N LYS A 37 18.62 2.55 1.33
CA LYS A 37 19.68 3.20 0.55
C LYS A 37 19.60 2.83 -0.93
N GLY A 38 20.30 3.59 -1.77
CA GLY A 38 20.30 3.40 -3.23
C GLY A 38 20.66 1.98 -3.70
N GLN A 39 21.54 1.27 -2.98
CA GLN A 39 21.84 -0.14 -3.30
C GLN A 39 20.61 -1.05 -3.13
N HIS A 40 19.82 -0.83 -2.08
CA HIS A 40 18.57 -1.56 -1.84
C HIS A 40 17.53 -1.18 -2.89
N MET A 41 17.46 0.11 -3.24
CA MET A 41 16.58 0.62 -4.30
C MET A 41 16.86 -0.07 -5.64
N ARG A 42 18.14 -0.20 -6.05
CA ARG A 42 18.51 -0.92 -7.28
C ARG A 42 18.14 -2.40 -7.22
N GLU A 43 18.37 -3.04 -6.08
CA GLU A 43 18.00 -4.45 -5.89
C GLU A 43 16.50 -4.63 -6.08
N VAL A 44 15.67 -3.85 -5.38
CA VAL A 44 14.22 -3.97 -5.45
C VAL A 44 13.71 -3.58 -6.85
N MET A 45 14.28 -2.54 -7.48
CA MET A 45 13.94 -2.09 -8.84
C MET A 45 14.09 -3.19 -9.89
N SER A 46 15.05 -4.11 -9.70
CA SER A 46 15.27 -5.27 -10.58
C SER A 46 14.33 -6.45 -10.32
N ARG A 47 13.56 -6.41 -9.22
CA ARG A 47 12.71 -7.52 -8.76
C ARG A 47 11.23 -7.20 -8.79
N VAL A 48 10.83 -5.93 -8.65
CA VAL A 48 9.42 -5.55 -8.63
C VAL A 48 8.73 -5.91 -9.95
N GLN A 49 7.47 -6.32 -9.83
CA GLN A 49 6.62 -6.68 -10.95
C GLN A 49 5.29 -5.92 -10.84
N PRO A 50 4.69 -5.49 -11.97
CA PRO A 50 3.36 -4.90 -11.97
C PRO A 50 2.36 -5.77 -11.19
N GLY A 51 1.64 -5.16 -10.26
CA GLY A 51 0.75 -5.84 -9.33
C GLY A 51 1.34 -6.08 -7.93
N ASP A 52 2.65 -5.88 -7.73
CA ASP A 52 3.23 -5.91 -6.40
C ASP A 52 2.67 -4.80 -5.50
N ILE A 53 2.44 -5.12 -4.23
CA ILE A 53 2.06 -4.17 -3.19
C ILE A 53 3.31 -3.79 -2.39
N LEU A 54 3.56 -2.49 -2.30
CA LEU A 54 4.71 -1.92 -1.61
C LEU A 54 4.24 -1.34 -0.27
N VAL A 55 4.76 -1.87 0.84
CA VAL A 55 4.40 -1.38 2.19
C VAL A 55 5.61 -0.73 2.84
N ARG A 56 5.44 0.51 3.31
CA ARG A 56 6.51 1.37 3.84
C ARG A 56 6.36 1.66 5.32
N ARG A 57 7.50 1.92 5.96
CA ARG A 57 7.64 2.34 7.34
C ARG A 57 8.60 3.53 7.42
N TYR A 58 8.29 4.45 8.33
CA TYR A 58 9.17 5.53 8.75
C TYR A 58 9.49 5.38 10.25
N ASP A 59 10.74 5.64 10.65
CA ASP A 59 11.20 5.50 12.04
C ASP A 59 10.79 6.70 12.91
N GLN A 60 10.69 7.90 12.33
CA GLN A 60 10.58 9.17 13.07
C GLN A 60 9.38 10.04 12.68
N TYR A 61 8.38 9.45 12.04
CA TYR A 61 7.11 10.13 11.85
C TYR A 61 6.35 10.20 13.18
N LEU A 62 5.88 11.40 13.55
CA LEU A 62 5.05 11.62 14.75
C LEU A 62 3.65 10.97 14.64
N ASP A 63 3.37 10.26 13.55
CA ASP A 63 2.10 9.61 13.21
C ASP A 63 1.85 8.30 13.96
N GLY A 64 2.78 7.84 14.81
CA GLY A 64 2.60 6.64 15.65
C GLY A 64 1.38 6.71 16.59
N HIS A 65 0.69 7.85 16.66
CA HIS A 65 -0.57 8.03 17.40
C HIS A 65 -1.84 7.87 16.54
N PHE A 66 -1.78 7.82 15.21
CA PHE A 66 -2.98 7.86 14.35
C PHE A 66 -3.14 6.65 13.41
N ILE A 67 -2.05 5.99 12.97
CA ILE A 67 -2.13 4.75 12.17
C ILE A 67 -1.56 3.59 13.01
N PRO A 68 -2.38 2.64 13.48
CA PRO A 68 -1.89 1.51 14.24
C PRO A 68 -1.09 0.55 13.33
N GLY A 69 0.09 0.14 13.77
CA GLY A 69 0.89 -0.87 13.06
C GLY A 69 2.39 -0.63 13.09
N TYR A 70 3.14 -1.60 12.58
CA TYR A 70 4.57 -1.48 12.34
C TYR A 70 4.87 -0.71 11.05
N PHE A 71 4.04 -0.88 10.02
CA PHE A 71 4.07 -0.14 8.77
C PHE A 71 3.03 0.97 8.76
N SER A 72 3.35 2.06 8.06
CA SER A 72 2.56 3.29 8.09
C SER A 72 1.96 3.67 6.73
N HIS A 73 2.39 3.04 5.64
CA HIS A 73 1.91 3.39 4.30
C HIS A 73 1.90 2.21 3.35
N VAL A 74 1.03 2.24 2.35
CA VAL A 74 0.95 1.22 1.31
C VAL A 74 0.69 1.85 -0.07
N GLY A 75 1.21 1.21 -1.12
CA GLY A 75 0.95 1.59 -2.50
C GLY A 75 1.05 0.39 -3.44
N MET A 76 0.56 0.55 -4.65
CA MET A 76 0.54 -0.50 -5.66
C MET A 76 1.51 -0.16 -6.80
N TYR A 77 2.45 -1.05 -7.07
CA TYR A 77 3.35 -0.90 -8.21
C TYR A 77 2.62 -1.25 -9.50
N VAL A 78 2.46 -0.28 -10.39
CA VAL A 78 1.73 -0.45 -11.65
C VAL A 78 2.63 -0.63 -12.87
N GLY A 79 3.94 -0.43 -12.69
CA GLY A 79 4.90 -0.43 -13.79
C GLY A 79 4.74 0.81 -14.67
N LYS A 80 4.81 0.62 -15.99
CA LYS A 80 4.72 1.72 -16.94
C LYS A 80 3.34 2.37 -16.93
N VAL A 81 3.31 3.70 -16.84
CA VAL A 81 2.10 4.51 -17.00
C VAL A 81 2.31 5.47 -18.16
N GLU A 82 1.50 5.32 -19.20
CA GLU A 82 1.59 6.18 -20.38
C GLU A 82 0.71 7.43 -20.26
N PRO A 83 1.07 8.54 -20.92
CA PRO A 83 0.29 9.78 -20.89
C PRO A 83 -1.18 9.62 -21.28
N ARG A 84 -1.50 8.67 -22.16
CA ARG A 84 -2.89 8.37 -22.58
C ARG A 84 -3.75 7.82 -21.44
N GLU A 85 -3.14 7.13 -20.49
CA GLU A 85 -3.85 6.50 -19.37
C GLU A 85 -4.22 7.51 -18.29
N VAL A 86 -3.53 8.64 -18.26
CA VAL A 86 -3.77 9.77 -17.36
C VAL A 86 -4.39 10.98 -18.06
N ALA A 87 -4.73 10.85 -19.35
CA ALA A 87 -5.20 11.96 -20.17
C ALA A 87 -6.58 12.50 -19.73
N ALA A 88 -7.40 11.64 -19.11
CA ALA A 88 -8.71 12.01 -18.59
C ALA A 88 -8.65 12.77 -17.25
N LEU A 89 -7.47 12.86 -16.62
CA LEU A 89 -7.29 13.60 -15.37
C LEU A 89 -7.32 15.11 -15.59
N SER A 90 -7.74 15.86 -14.57
CA SER A 90 -7.70 17.32 -14.62
C SER A 90 -6.25 17.83 -14.82
N PRO A 91 -6.04 19.00 -15.45
CA PRO A 91 -4.70 19.54 -15.67
C PRO A 91 -3.86 19.66 -14.39
N GLN A 92 -4.50 20.03 -13.27
CA GLN A 92 -3.86 20.13 -11.95
C GLN A 92 -3.29 18.79 -11.47
N PHE A 93 -4.02 17.69 -11.70
CA PHE A 93 -3.50 16.37 -11.38
C PHE A 93 -2.39 15.97 -12.36
N ARG A 94 -2.53 16.23 -13.67
CA ARG A 94 -1.52 15.84 -14.67
C ARG A 94 -0.12 16.38 -14.40
N GLU A 95 0.01 17.58 -13.82
CA GLU A 95 1.31 18.16 -13.44
C GLU A 95 1.98 17.43 -12.26
N ASN A 96 1.19 16.88 -11.34
CA ASN A 96 1.67 16.10 -10.20
C ASN A 96 1.82 14.60 -10.50
N PHE A 97 1.50 14.18 -11.73
CA PHE A 97 1.55 12.78 -12.15
C PHE A 97 2.89 12.45 -12.79
N GLY A 98 3.67 11.60 -12.12
CA GLY A 98 4.85 10.99 -12.71
C GLY A 98 4.44 9.89 -13.70
N THR A 99 4.30 10.22 -14.99
CA THR A 99 4.35 9.17 -16.03
C THR A 99 5.77 8.64 -16.10
N GLY A 100 5.95 7.33 -16.04
CA GLY A 100 7.27 6.72 -16.05
C GLY A 100 7.21 5.22 -16.32
N GLU A 101 8.38 4.60 -16.50
CA GLU A 101 8.51 3.16 -16.70
C GLU A 101 8.23 2.36 -15.41
N GLN A 102 8.42 3.00 -14.25
CA GLN A 102 8.29 2.38 -12.93
C GLN A 102 7.51 3.31 -12.00
N THR A 103 6.21 3.13 -11.97
CA THR A 103 5.29 3.98 -11.21
C THR A 103 4.62 3.21 -10.08
N VAL A 104 4.40 3.90 -8.97
CA VAL A 104 3.61 3.43 -7.83
C VAL A 104 2.39 4.32 -7.68
N VAL A 105 1.21 3.72 -7.60
CA VAL A 105 -0.04 4.43 -7.31
C VAL A 105 -0.36 4.28 -5.83
N HIS A 106 -0.58 5.40 -5.17
CA HIS A 106 -0.88 5.47 -3.74
C HIS A 106 -1.72 6.71 -3.42
N ALA A 107 -2.36 6.71 -2.24
CA ALA A 107 -3.11 7.87 -1.77
C ALA A 107 -2.33 8.57 -0.66
N ILE A 108 -2.20 9.88 -0.73
CA ILE A 108 -1.66 10.77 0.31
C ILE A 108 -2.61 11.95 0.51
N ALA A 109 -2.35 12.88 1.44
CA ALA A 109 -3.28 13.98 1.75
C ALA A 109 -3.75 14.79 0.52
N GLU A 110 -2.92 14.89 -0.52
CA GLU A 110 -3.21 15.55 -1.79
C GLU A 110 -4.10 14.73 -2.75
N GLY A 111 -4.50 13.52 -2.36
CA GLY A 111 -5.30 12.58 -3.13
C GLY A 111 -4.53 11.36 -3.63
N VAL A 112 -5.15 10.64 -4.57
CA VAL A 112 -4.55 9.48 -5.24
C VAL A 112 -3.66 9.93 -6.38
N LEU A 113 -2.38 9.60 -6.32
CA LEU A 113 -1.39 10.01 -7.32
C LEU A 113 -0.47 8.87 -7.76
N ALA A 114 0.22 9.11 -8.88
CA ALA A 114 1.29 8.28 -9.40
C ALA A 114 2.65 8.87 -9.02
N GLU A 115 3.40 8.16 -8.19
CA GLU A 115 4.74 8.52 -7.74
C GLU A 115 5.79 7.67 -8.47
N ASP A 116 6.94 8.26 -8.78
CA ASP A 116 8.12 7.54 -9.27
C ASP A 116 8.58 6.50 -8.24
N PHE A 117 8.96 5.31 -8.70
CA PHE A 117 9.35 4.21 -7.82
C PHE A 117 10.50 4.55 -6.86
N LEU A 118 11.50 5.32 -7.29
CA LEU A 118 12.64 5.68 -6.45
C LEU A 118 12.23 6.70 -5.38
N ASN A 119 11.34 7.63 -5.72
CA ASN A 119 10.74 8.54 -4.75
C ASN A 119 9.94 7.76 -3.70
N PHE A 120 9.12 6.80 -4.14
CA PHE A 120 8.40 5.92 -3.24
C PHE A 120 9.36 5.15 -2.31
N CYS A 121 10.50 4.66 -2.80
CA CYS A 121 11.43 3.89 -1.96
C CYS A 121 12.14 4.70 -0.86
N ARG A 122 12.00 6.03 -0.80
CA ARG A 122 12.61 6.87 0.24
C ARG A 122 11.90 6.72 1.58
N CYS A 123 12.29 5.69 2.34
CA CYS A 123 11.71 5.33 3.63
C CYS A 123 12.70 4.56 4.53
N ASP A 124 12.30 4.21 5.74
CA ASP A 124 13.16 3.50 6.70
C ASP A 124 12.98 1.99 6.66
N GLY A 125 11.83 1.51 6.20
CA GLY A 125 11.56 0.10 5.97
C GLY A 125 10.64 -0.10 4.77
N LEU A 126 10.93 -1.09 3.94
CA LEU A 126 10.14 -1.41 2.76
C LEU A 126 9.98 -2.93 2.63
N VAL A 127 8.77 -3.37 2.36
CA VAL A 127 8.49 -4.73 1.89
C VAL A 127 7.78 -4.69 0.54
N VAL A 128 8.08 -5.67 -0.29
CA VAL A 128 7.38 -5.96 -1.55
C VAL A 128 6.58 -7.24 -1.33
N LEU A 129 5.28 -7.13 -1.47
CA LEU A 129 4.33 -8.22 -1.38
C LEU A 129 3.83 -8.55 -2.78
N ARG A 130 3.77 -9.83 -3.11
CA ARG A 130 3.41 -10.32 -4.44
C ARG A 130 2.23 -11.27 -4.36
N PHE A 131 1.33 -11.14 -5.32
CA PHE A 131 0.26 -12.12 -5.48
C PHE A 131 0.84 -13.44 -6.00
N PRO A 132 0.43 -14.60 -5.45
CA PRO A 132 0.75 -15.89 -6.04
C PRO A 132 0.36 -15.94 -7.53
N GLU A 133 1.17 -16.60 -8.34
CA GLU A 133 0.92 -16.74 -9.79
C GLU A 133 -0.46 -17.34 -10.05
N LEU A 134 -0.82 -18.38 -9.30
CA LEU A 134 -2.14 -18.99 -9.26
C LEU A 134 -2.81 -18.69 -7.93
N LEU A 135 -3.76 -17.78 -7.95
CA LEU A 135 -4.60 -17.46 -6.81
C LEU A 135 -5.61 -18.58 -6.58
N ARG A 136 -5.70 -19.03 -5.34
CA ARG A 136 -6.71 -19.97 -4.86
C ARG A 136 -7.27 -19.44 -3.55
N ARG A 137 -8.39 -20.00 -3.10
CA ARG A 137 -8.89 -19.78 -1.75
C ARG A 137 -7.93 -20.40 -0.73
N THR A 138 -6.95 -19.61 -0.29
CA THR A 138 -5.96 -19.99 0.73
C THR A 138 -6.42 -19.63 2.14
N TRP A 139 -7.34 -18.67 2.27
CA TRP A 139 -7.93 -18.28 3.54
C TRP A 139 -9.09 -19.21 3.93
N THR A 140 -9.01 -19.80 5.11
CA THR A 140 -9.94 -20.85 5.59
C THR A 140 -11.34 -20.32 5.91
N GLN A 141 -11.48 -19.01 6.14
CA GLN A 141 -12.77 -18.35 6.39
C GLN A 141 -12.84 -17.01 5.63
N PRO A 142 -13.06 -17.02 4.30
CA PRO A 142 -13.26 -15.78 3.56
C PRO A 142 -14.53 -15.10 4.09
N ARG A 143 -14.40 -13.83 4.47
CA ARG A 143 -15.56 -12.99 4.76
C ARG A 143 -16.21 -12.59 3.44
N GLU A 144 -17.53 -12.69 3.35
CA GLU A 144 -18.22 -12.21 2.16
C GLU A 144 -18.04 -10.70 2.01
N LEU A 145 -17.93 -10.24 0.77
CA LEU A 145 -17.97 -8.81 0.49
C LEU A 145 -19.37 -8.28 0.78
N GLU A 146 -19.42 -7.10 1.39
CA GLU A 146 -20.66 -6.37 1.60
C GLU A 146 -21.40 -6.16 0.26
N PRO A 147 -22.75 -6.20 0.23
CA PRO A 147 -23.51 -6.08 -1.01
C PRO A 147 -23.19 -4.84 -1.85
N ALA A 148 -22.89 -3.72 -1.18
CA ALA A 148 -22.50 -2.48 -1.85
C ALA A 148 -21.15 -2.62 -2.60
N LEU A 149 -20.19 -3.34 -2.04
CA LEU A 149 -18.90 -3.60 -2.68
C LEU A 149 -19.06 -4.53 -3.88
N LEU A 150 -19.91 -5.57 -3.75
CA LEU A 150 -20.25 -6.49 -4.84
C LEU A 150 -20.91 -5.76 -6.02
N ALA A 151 -21.86 -4.87 -5.73
CA ALA A 151 -22.55 -4.08 -6.75
C ALA A 151 -21.60 -3.14 -7.51
N GLY A 152 -20.51 -2.72 -6.89
CA GLY A 152 -19.47 -1.87 -7.49
C GLY A 152 -18.42 -2.63 -8.30
N LEU A 153 -18.47 -3.95 -8.40
CA LEU A 153 -17.54 -4.75 -9.20
C LEU A 153 -17.90 -4.70 -10.69
N SER A 154 -16.88 -4.60 -11.56
CA SER A 154 -17.05 -4.85 -12.98
C SER A 154 -17.37 -6.34 -13.25
N ALA A 155 -17.93 -6.65 -14.41
CA ALA A 155 -18.28 -8.04 -14.79
C ALA A 155 -17.07 -8.99 -14.68
N GLY A 156 -15.87 -8.55 -15.04
CA GLY A 156 -14.65 -9.34 -14.88
C GLY A 156 -14.25 -9.54 -13.42
N GLU A 157 -14.39 -8.52 -12.57
CA GLU A 157 -14.12 -8.65 -11.13
C GLU A 157 -15.12 -9.61 -10.45
N LEU A 158 -16.38 -9.60 -10.88
CA LEU A 158 -17.41 -10.53 -10.41
C LEU A 158 -17.12 -11.97 -10.82
N ASP A 159 -16.67 -12.21 -12.06
CA ASP A 159 -16.28 -13.54 -12.54
C ASP A 159 -15.14 -14.12 -11.68
N LEU A 160 -14.08 -13.34 -11.46
CA LEU A 160 -12.95 -13.76 -10.63
C LEU A 160 -13.37 -14.06 -9.19
N TYR A 161 -14.18 -13.18 -8.60
CA TYR A 161 -14.70 -13.37 -7.25
C TYR A 161 -15.51 -14.68 -7.15
N ALA A 162 -16.45 -14.91 -8.07
CA ALA A 162 -17.30 -16.09 -8.08
C ALA A 162 -16.50 -17.39 -8.25
N ARG A 163 -15.50 -17.40 -9.13
CA ARG A 163 -14.59 -18.54 -9.33
C ARG A 163 -13.77 -18.86 -8.09
N LEU A 164 -13.18 -17.84 -7.46
CA LEU A 164 -12.42 -18.02 -6.21
C LEU A 164 -13.32 -18.48 -5.05
N GLN A 165 -14.58 -18.02 -4.98
CA GLN A 165 -15.57 -18.52 -4.02
C GLN A 165 -15.83 -20.02 -4.19
N GLN A 166 -15.90 -20.49 -5.45
CA GLN A 166 -16.09 -21.90 -5.82
C GLN A 166 -14.84 -22.75 -5.61
N GLY A 167 -13.68 -22.13 -5.37
CA GLY A 167 -12.40 -22.82 -5.13
C GLY A 167 -11.54 -22.99 -6.38
N ASP A 168 -11.94 -22.40 -7.51
CA ASP A 168 -11.15 -22.41 -8.74
C ASP A 168 -9.86 -21.61 -8.58
N ALA A 169 -8.89 -21.91 -9.46
CA ALA A 169 -7.68 -21.12 -9.60
C ALA A 169 -7.88 -19.96 -10.59
N VAL A 170 -7.20 -18.85 -10.32
CA VAL A 170 -7.13 -17.68 -11.19
C VAL A 170 -5.66 -17.33 -11.42
N ASP A 171 -5.25 -17.16 -12.68
CA ASP A 171 -3.92 -16.65 -13.05
C ASP A 171 -3.86 -15.15 -12.75
N PHE A 172 -3.00 -14.76 -11.81
CA PHE A 172 -2.93 -13.36 -11.38
C PHE A 172 -2.51 -12.44 -12.53
N ALA A 173 -1.47 -12.80 -13.27
CA ALA A 173 -0.88 -11.91 -14.28
C ALA A 173 -1.80 -11.76 -15.49
N LYS A 174 -2.46 -12.85 -15.92
CA LYS A 174 -3.29 -12.86 -17.14
C LYS A 174 -4.72 -12.42 -16.89
N GLU A 175 -5.30 -12.76 -15.75
CA GLU A 175 -6.73 -12.57 -15.48
C GLU A 175 -6.99 -11.44 -14.48
N ALA A 176 -6.32 -11.45 -13.33
CA ALA A 176 -6.60 -10.50 -12.25
C ALA A 176 -5.95 -9.13 -12.46
N TRP A 177 -4.66 -9.10 -12.79
CA TRP A 177 -3.86 -7.89 -12.87
C TRP A 177 -4.43 -6.85 -13.85
N PRO A 178 -4.89 -7.19 -15.07
CA PRO A 178 -5.48 -6.20 -15.97
C PRO A 178 -6.69 -5.48 -15.37
N LEU A 179 -7.51 -6.18 -14.58
CA LEU A 179 -8.68 -5.62 -13.91
C LEU A 179 -8.28 -4.71 -12.74
N ILE A 180 -7.35 -5.18 -11.90
CA ILE A 180 -6.82 -4.43 -10.75
C ILE A 180 -6.11 -3.16 -11.22
N ARG A 181 -5.27 -3.28 -12.25
CA ARG A 181 -4.55 -2.14 -12.84
C ARG A 181 -5.53 -1.08 -13.35
N ARG A 182 -6.60 -1.50 -14.03
CA ARG A 182 -7.66 -0.58 -14.47
C ARG A 182 -8.34 0.08 -13.27
N ALA A 183 -8.68 -0.68 -12.23
CA ALA A 183 -9.35 -0.16 -11.04
C ALA A 183 -8.50 0.87 -10.29
N VAL A 184 -7.19 0.60 -10.08
CA VAL A 184 -6.30 1.54 -9.38
C VAL A 184 -6.02 2.79 -10.21
N LEU A 185 -5.86 2.66 -11.53
CA LEU A 185 -5.65 3.82 -12.42
C LEU A 185 -6.91 4.67 -12.57
N ALA A 186 -8.10 4.08 -12.48
CA ALA A 186 -9.36 4.84 -12.49
C ALA A 186 -9.54 5.72 -11.24
N LYS A 187 -8.78 5.48 -10.17
CA LYS A 187 -8.82 6.28 -8.93
C LYS A 187 -7.84 7.44 -8.91
N LEU A 188 -6.96 7.56 -9.90
CA LEU A 188 -6.05 8.69 -10.02
C LEU A 188 -6.81 10.03 -9.98
N GLY A 189 -6.33 10.98 -9.18
CA GLY A 189 -6.97 12.29 -8.99
C GLY A 189 -8.21 12.29 -8.07
N THR A 190 -8.59 11.15 -7.50
CA THR A 190 -9.62 11.10 -6.43
C THR A 190 -9.05 11.75 -5.16
N GLY A 191 -9.91 12.40 -4.35
CA GLY A 191 -9.53 12.98 -3.06
C GLY A 191 -9.02 11.94 -2.06
N TYR A 192 -8.47 12.39 -0.93
CA TYR A 192 -7.97 11.51 0.13
C TYR A 192 -8.96 11.39 1.29
N ASP A 193 -9.21 10.17 1.76
CA ASP A 193 -10.18 9.90 2.84
C ASP A 193 -9.53 10.09 4.20
N PHE A 194 -9.92 11.17 4.86
CA PHE A 194 -9.50 11.41 6.23
C PHE A 194 -10.47 10.80 7.27
N GLU A 195 -11.64 10.33 6.82
CA GLU A 195 -12.66 9.70 7.65
C GLU A 195 -12.54 8.17 7.72
N PHE A 196 -11.84 7.53 6.77
CA PHE A 196 -11.70 6.08 6.64
C PHE A 196 -13.07 5.38 6.51
N ASP A 197 -13.92 5.83 5.58
CA ASP A 197 -15.22 5.23 5.28
C ASP A 197 -15.13 4.25 4.09
N PHE A 198 -15.04 2.96 4.40
CA PHE A 198 -15.01 1.86 3.42
C PHE A 198 -16.32 1.67 2.62
N ARG A 199 -17.33 2.54 2.82
CA ARG A 199 -18.60 2.54 2.07
C ARG A 199 -18.67 3.64 1.01
N ASP A 200 -17.83 4.68 1.09
CA ASP A 200 -17.72 5.74 0.09
C ASP A 200 -16.26 5.91 -0.35
N PHE A 201 -16.00 5.68 -1.63
CA PHE A 201 -14.66 5.78 -2.22
C PHE A 201 -14.45 7.08 -3.01
N SER A 202 -15.17 8.14 -2.64
CA SER A 202 -15.04 9.52 -3.16
C SER A 202 -13.77 10.20 -2.64
N GLU A 203 -13.30 9.74 -1.49
CA GLU A 203 -12.02 10.03 -0.88
C GLU A 203 -11.37 8.66 -0.55
N LEU A 204 -10.04 8.51 -0.61
CA LEU A 204 -9.38 7.22 -0.29
C LEU A 204 -8.12 7.38 0.57
N SER A 205 -8.01 6.62 1.67
CA SER A 205 -6.73 6.40 2.34
C SER A 205 -5.83 5.45 1.53
N CYS A 206 -4.54 5.38 1.88
CA CYS A 206 -3.59 4.54 1.16
C CYS A 206 -3.99 3.05 1.12
N SER A 207 -4.48 2.53 2.24
CA SER A 207 -4.97 1.16 2.40
C SER A 207 -6.31 0.92 1.72
N GLU A 208 -7.22 1.90 1.75
CA GLU A 208 -8.50 1.80 1.05
C GLU A 208 -8.34 1.77 -0.45
N LEU A 209 -7.42 2.56 -1.01
CA LEU A 209 -7.10 2.52 -2.43
C LEU A 209 -6.65 1.13 -2.87
N VAL A 210 -5.70 0.54 -2.15
CA VAL A 210 -5.18 -0.79 -2.49
C VAL A 210 -6.27 -1.85 -2.29
N PHE A 211 -7.01 -1.79 -1.18
CA PHE A 211 -8.16 -2.66 -0.95
C PHE A 211 -9.20 -2.54 -2.06
N TYR A 212 -9.59 -1.31 -2.45
CA TYR A 212 -10.53 -1.04 -3.54
C TYR A 212 -10.05 -1.69 -4.83
N ALA A 213 -8.79 -1.48 -5.21
CA ALA A 213 -8.23 -2.06 -6.42
C ALA A 213 -8.23 -3.59 -6.40
N THR A 214 -8.10 -4.20 -5.21
CA THR A 214 -8.00 -5.65 -5.03
C THR A 214 -9.28 -6.28 -4.44
N ARG A 215 -10.39 -5.55 -4.37
CA ARG A 215 -11.55 -5.92 -3.53
C ARG A 215 -12.17 -7.27 -3.89
N CYS A 216 -12.12 -7.67 -5.17
CA CYS A 216 -12.56 -8.99 -5.63
C CYS A 216 -11.66 -10.15 -5.16
N LEU A 217 -10.43 -9.86 -4.71
CA LEU A 217 -9.47 -10.86 -4.23
C LEU A 217 -9.30 -10.81 -2.70
N ALA A 218 -9.53 -9.65 -2.10
CA ALA A 218 -9.19 -9.33 -0.72
C ALA A 218 -9.72 -10.36 0.33
N PRO A 219 -10.97 -10.88 0.20
CA PRO A 219 -11.48 -11.95 1.07
C PRO A 219 -10.66 -13.24 1.09
N PHE A 220 -10.05 -13.58 -0.04
CA PHE A 220 -9.28 -14.82 -0.20
C PHE A 220 -7.83 -14.67 0.26
N LEU A 221 -7.38 -13.41 0.39
CA LEU A 221 -6.05 -13.05 0.85
C LEU A 221 -6.00 -12.76 2.35
N GLY A 222 -7.15 -12.62 3.00
CA GLY A 222 -7.23 -12.25 4.42
C GLY A 222 -7.01 -10.74 4.66
N VAL A 223 -7.22 -9.91 3.64
CA VAL A 223 -7.18 -8.44 3.77
C VAL A 223 -8.60 -7.93 3.78
N MET A 224 -9.14 -7.69 4.97
CA MET A 224 -10.51 -7.19 5.16
C MET A 224 -10.50 -6.02 6.15
N PRO A 225 -11.46 -5.09 6.04
CA PRO A 225 -11.68 -4.08 7.07
C PRO A 225 -11.95 -4.73 8.44
N GLU A 226 -11.34 -4.15 9.47
CA GLU A 226 -11.54 -4.53 10.87
C GLU A 226 -12.06 -3.33 11.66
N GLU A 227 -12.92 -3.57 12.67
CA GLU A 227 -13.36 -2.51 13.56
C GLU A 227 -12.22 -2.11 14.51
N GLU A 228 -11.75 -0.88 14.37
CA GLU A 228 -10.72 -0.31 15.21
C GLU A 228 -11.23 0.95 15.94
N ARG A 229 -10.63 1.24 17.09
CA ARG A 229 -10.91 2.47 17.84
C ARG A 229 -9.92 3.56 17.47
N VAL A 230 -10.36 4.53 16.66
CA VAL A 230 -9.59 5.73 16.31
C VAL A 230 -10.16 6.91 17.08
N LEU A 231 -9.35 7.52 17.95
CA LEU A 231 -9.73 8.71 18.74
C LEU A 231 -11.15 8.62 19.33
N PHE A 232 -11.44 7.51 20.02
CA PHE A 232 -12.71 7.21 20.71
C PHE A 232 -13.90 6.76 19.82
N LEU A 233 -13.82 6.91 18.49
CA LEU A 233 -14.84 6.42 17.55
C LEU A 233 -14.46 5.03 17.03
N ARG A 234 -15.46 4.16 16.83
CA ARG A 234 -15.27 2.89 16.12
C ARG A 234 -15.35 3.15 14.62
N ARG A 235 -14.33 2.73 13.88
CA ARG A 235 -14.26 2.85 12.43
C ARG A 235 -13.78 1.54 11.83
N GLN A 236 -14.22 1.24 10.62
CA GLN A 236 -13.64 0.17 9.82
C GLN A 236 -12.28 0.68 9.32
N VAL A 237 -11.20 -0.07 9.53
CA VAL A 237 -9.85 0.32 9.11
C VAL A 237 -9.13 -0.90 8.54
N ILE A 238 -8.32 -0.68 7.51
CA ILE A 238 -7.32 -1.66 7.06
C ILE A 238 -5.95 -1.06 7.36
N ALA A 239 -5.29 -1.55 8.41
CA ALA A 239 -3.91 -1.14 8.68
C ALA A 239 -2.98 -1.64 7.56
N PRO A 240 -1.90 -0.90 7.21
CA PRO A 240 -0.89 -1.37 6.25
C PRO A 240 -0.32 -2.76 6.62
N ASP A 241 -0.21 -3.06 7.91
CA ASP A 241 0.21 -4.38 8.42
C ASP A 241 -0.72 -5.53 7.95
N ALA A 242 -2.00 -5.28 7.68
CA ALA A 242 -2.93 -6.32 7.22
C ALA A 242 -2.48 -6.93 5.88
N PHE A 243 -1.92 -6.13 4.97
CA PHE A 243 -1.33 -6.63 3.73
C PHE A 243 -0.13 -7.52 4.02
N VAL A 244 0.69 -7.17 5.01
CA VAL A 244 1.86 -7.98 5.40
C VAL A 244 1.43 -9.31 6.03
N ARG A 245 0.33 -9.34 6.80
CA ARG A 245 -0.28 -10.56 7.38
C ARG A 245 -1.06 -11.43 6.39
N SER A 246 -1.23 -10.95 5.16
CA SER A 246 -2.06 -11.62 4.15
C SER A 246 -1.37 -12.83 3.53
N ALA A 247 -2.11 -13.58 2.72
CA ALA A 247 -1.59 -14.69 1.93
C ALA A 247 -0.66 -14.26 0.77
N LEU A 248 -0.37 -12.97 0.61
CA LEU A 248 0.61 -12.48 -0.37
C LEU A 248 2.01 -12.99 -0.03
N GLU A 249 2.81 -13.27 -1.05
CA GLU A 249 4.19 -13.72 -0.94
C GLU A 249 5.12 -12.55 -0.61
N LEU A 250 6.10 -12.76 0.27
CA LEU A 250 7.12 -11.76 0.55
C LEU A 250 8.23 -11.81 -0.52
N ALA A 251 8.06 -11.05 -1.60
CA ALA A 251 9.01 -11.02 -2.72
C ALA A 251 10.33 -10.33 -2.36
N TRP A 252 10.29 -9.32 -1.49
CA TRP A 252 11.49 -8.63 -1.01
C TRP A 252 11.24 -7.89 0.31
N LYS A 253 12.29 -7.70 1.11
CA LYS A 253 12.28 -6.90 2.33
C LYS A 253 13.58 -6.11 2.48
N SER A 254 13.50 -4.90 3.02
CA SER A 254 14.70 -4.10 3.27
C SER A 254 15.49 -4.64 4.47
N PRO A 255 16.84 -4.58 4.44
CA PRO A 255 17.68 -5.03 5.56
C PRO A 255 17.46 -4.24 6.86
N SER A 256 16.85 -3.06 6.77
CA SER A 256 16.56 -2.17 7.89
C SER A 256 15.38 -2.61 8.76
N LEU A 257 14.57 -3.59 8.32
CA LEU A 257 13.42 -4.09 9.07
C LEU A 257 13.86 -4.98 10.23
N ALA A 258 13.17 -4.86 11.36
CA ALA A 258 13.41 -5.71 12.52
C ALA A 258 12.85 -7.13 12.25
N PRO A 259 13.69 -8.18 12.20
CA PRO A 259 13.25 -9.53 11.82
C PRO A 259 12.10 -10.05 12.70
N ALA A 260 12.23 -9.91 14.02
CA ALA A 260 11.22 -10.35 14.98
C ALA A 260 9.85 -9.66 14.80
N ARG A 261 9.83 -8.39 14.35
CA ARG A 261 8.56 -7.69 14.07
C ARG A 261 7.89 -8.22 12.81
N LEU A 262 8.68 -8.48 11.77
CA LEU A 262 8.17 -9.03 10.52
C LEU A 262 7.68 -10.47 10.70
N GLU A 263 8.42 -11.30 11.44
CA GLU A 263 8.04 -12.67 11.80
C GLU A 263 6.75 -12.71 12.63
N ALA A 264 6.57 -11.77 13.57
CA ALA A 264 5.33 -11.65 14.33
C ALA A 264 4.10 -11.30 13.45
N LEU A 265 4.31 -10.55 12.36
CA LEU A 265 3.27 -10.28 11.36
C LEU A 265 3.05 -11.45 10.39
N ARG A 266 4.07 -12.28 10.14
CA ARG A 266 4.02 -13.40 9.20
C ARG A 266 4.43 -14.72 9.86
N PRO A 267 3.62 -15.26 10.79
CA PRO A 267 3.94 -16.54 11.40
C PRO A 267 3.99 -17.64 10.32
N ALA A 268 4.99 -18.52 10.43
CA ALA A 268 5.38 -19.53 9.42
C ALA A 268 4.25 -20.45 8.89
N ALA A 269 3.08 -20.46 9.54
CA ALA A 269 1.91 -21.21 9.11
C ALA A 269 1.31 -20.72 7.77
N GLN A 270 1.53 -19.47 7.37
CA GLN A 270 1.05 -18.93 6.08
C GLN A 270 1.98 -19.26 4.91
N ASP A 271 3.29 -19.35 5.15
CA ASP A 271 4.27 -19.70 4.13
C ASP A 271 4.19 -21.18 3.73
N ALA A 272 3.75 -22.08 4.62
CA ALA A 272 3.57 -23.50 4.30
C ALA A 272 2.43 -23.75 3.30
N ALA A 273 1.35 -22.95 3.32
CA ALA A 273 0.24 -23.05 2.36
C ALA A 273 0.67 -22.58 0.97
N ALA A 274 1.40 -21.46 0.88
CA ALA A 274 1.97 -20.95 -0.37
C ALA A 274 3.03 -21.90 -0.96
N GLN A 275 3.91 -22.48 -0.11
CA GLN A 275 4.95 -23.41 -0.54
C GLN A 275 4.40 -24.81 -0.91
N SER A 276 3.28 -25.26 -0.31
CA SER A 276 2.67 -26.54 -0.71
C SER A 276 1.93 -26.44 -2.05
N ALA A 277 1.33 -25.28 -2.35
CA ALA A 277 0.71 -25.02 -3.65
C ALA A 277 1.76 -24.95 -4.78
N ALA A 278 2.95 -24.40 -4.50
CA ALA A 278 4.06 -24.34 -5.45
C ALA A 278 4.79 -25.69 -5.67
N ARG A 279 4.63 -26.67 -4.76
CA ARG A 279 5.27 -28.00 -4.86
C ARG A 279 4.35 -29.09 -5.40
N ALA A 280 3.06 -28.81 -5.55
CA ALA A 280 2.05 -29.73 -6.06
C ALA A 280 1.63 -29.45 -7.53
N ALA A 281 2.29 -28.49 -8.18
CA ALA A 281 2.22 -28.20 -9.61
C ALA A 281 3.53 -28.63 -10.30
#